data_AF-D9XYH2-F1
#
_entry.id   AF-D9XYH2-F1
#
_cell.length_a   1.000
_cell.length_b   1.000
_cell.length_c   1.000
_cell.angle_alpha   90.00
_cell.angle_beta   90.00
_cell.angle_gamma   90.00
#
_symmetry.space_group_name_H-M   'P 1'
#
loop_
_entity.id
_entity.type
_entity.pdbx_description
1 polymer ?
#
loop_
_entity_poly.entity_id
_entity_poly.type
_entity_poly.pdbx_seq_one_letter_code
_entity_poly.pdbx_strand_id
1 'polypeptide(L)'
;MLITPDPATPEGAAIIDLAATMDALQARTGQWPGADTADILGDWLSRFTFAASTALPRQVTGRAWVLRRWDRHGDEVTLWSDEASALAALAQHVRSSWENVAGTDGIPHRPPADDQAAIDLYYGPKEHRGDEDHTLYAEDIARYVHTPRSLSLADDTACAQANSAAVFHPMAHPDDEGLPCIELAGILVFAYLDTDMRAVRVSVHLDTADQQLVRPDHTVPLQVEVEDATVFSTLAARPVPARVPVWKARLRRLADRIALHNGRVRQRGS
;
A
#
# COMPACT_ATOMS: atom_id res chain seq x y z
N MET A 1 21.42 7.37 -2.43
CA MET A 1 20.81 8.57 -3.05
C MET A 1 20.41 9.47 -1.90
N LEU A 2 21.07 10.62 -1.69
CA LEU A 2 20.66 11.57 -0.65
C LEU A 2 19.51 12.39 -1.22
N ILE A 3 18.33 12.28 -0.62
CA ILE A 3 17.21 13.17 -0.87
C ILE A 3 17.62 14.53 -0.31
N THR A 4 17.86 15.53 -1.18
CA THR A 4 18.13 16.90 -0.74
C THR A 4 16.79 17.61 -0.59
N PRO A 5 16.36 17.96 0.63
CA PRO A 5 15.10 18.69 0.85
C PRO A 5 15.16 20.09 0.19
N ASP A 6 14.05 20.53 -0.39
CA ASP A 6 13.94 21.85 -1.05
C ASP A 6 13.68 22.96 -0.01
N PRO A 7 14.64 23.88 0.25
CA PRO A 7 14.47 24.95 1.23
C PRO A 7 13.37 25.95 0.88
N ALA A 8 12.89 25.99 -0.37
CA ALA A 8 11.82 26.89 -0.79
C ALA A 8 10.41 26.38 -0.39
N THR A 9 10.30 25.13 0.06
CA THR A 9 9.03 24.54 0.54
C THR A 9 8.97 24.55 2.07
N PRO A 10 7.78 24.74 2.67
CA PRO A 10 7.60 24.63 4.12
C PRO A 10 8.11 23.29 4.67
N GLU A 11 7.87 22.21 3.93
CA GLU A 11 8.26 20.84 4.29
C GLU A 11 9.78 20.63 4.20
N GLY A 12 10.41 21.12 3.13
CA GLY A 12 11.86 21.03 2.99
C GLY A 12 12.61 21.92 3.98
N ALA A 13 12.10 23.11 4.29
CA ALA A 13 12.63 23.95 5.37
C ALA A 13 12.54 23.26 6.74
N ALA A 14 11.43 22.56 7.02
CA ALA A 14 11.23 21.81 8.26
C ALA A 14 12.21 20.62 8.41
N ILE A 15 12.45 19.89 7.32
CA ILE A 15 13.41 18.78 7.29
C ILE A 15 14.85 19.28 7.50
N ILE A 16 15.20 20.43 6.91
CA ILE A 16 16.53 21.06 7.08
C ILE A 16 16.72 21.51 8.53
N ASP A 17 15.70 22.11 9.15
CA ASP A 17 15.74 22.54 10.55
C ASP A 17 15.90 21.34 11.53
N LEU A 18 15.21 20.23 11.26
CA LEU A 18 15.37 18.99 12.03
C LEU A 18 16.78 18.43 11.91
N ALA A 19 17.32 18.36 10.69
CA ALA A 19 18.68 17.88 10.46
C ALA A 19 19.72 18.72 11.22
N ALA A 20 19.59 20.06 11.17
CA ALA A 20 20.46 20.97 11.91
C ALA A 20 20.36 20.77 13.43
N THR A 21 19.16 20.50 13.95
CA THR A 21 18.93 20.23 15.37
C THR A 21 19.57 18.91 15.81
N MET A 22 19.46 17.87 14.98
CA MET A 22 20.07 16.55 15.25
C MET A 22 21.62 16.60 15.18
N ASP A 23 22.18 17.34 14.21
CA ASP A 23 23.63 17.55 14.09
C ASP A 23 24.19 18.30 15.32
N ALA A 24 23.48 19.34 15.78
CA ALA A 24 23.87 20.09 16.96
C ALA A 24 23.83 19.24 18.24
N LEU A 25 22.85 18.34 18.36
CA LEU A 25 22.76 17.40 19.46
C LEU A 25 23.92 16.39 19.44
N GLN A 26 24.19 15.78 18.28
CA GLN A 26 25.28 14.83 18.10
C GLN A 26 26.65 15.47 18.41
N ALA A 27 26.86 16.72 17.99
CA ALA A 27 28.08 17.47 18.29
C ALA A 27 28.28 17.71 19.79
N ARG A 28 27.19 17.77 20.57
CA ARG A 28 27.20 18.10 21.99
C ARG A 28 27.34 16.86 22.90
N THR A 29 26.80 15.71 22.50
CA THR A 29 26.78 14.49 23.32
C THR A 29 27.83 13.45 22.89
N GLY A 30 28.34 13.52 21.66
CA GLY A 30 29.30 12.55 21.12
C GLY A 30 28.76 11.12 20.94
N GLN A 31 27.46 10.91 21.17
CA GLN A 31 26.74 9.64 21.01
C GLN A 31 25.42 9.90 20.28
N TRP A 32 24.99 8.94 19.46
CA TRP A 32 23.65 8.94 18.87
C TRP A 32 22.60 8.83 19.99
N PRO A 33 21.52 9.63 19.99
CA PRO A 33 20.80 9.93 21.21
C PRO A 33 19.65 8.95 21.43
N GLY A 34 19.47 8.53 22.68
CA GLY A 34 18.33 7.74 23.15
C GLY A 34 17.10 8.62 23.41
N ALA A 35 16.68 8.73 24.68
CA ALA A 35 15.46 9.45 25.09
C ALA A 35 15.38 10.91 24.60
N ASP A 36 16.50 11.63 24.55
CA ASP A 36 16.55 13.03 24.09
C ASP A 36 16.11 13.20 22.63
N THR A 37 16.29 12.17 21.78
CA THR A 37 15.82 12.17 20.39
C THR A 37 14.29 12.14 20.33
N ALA A 38 13.65 11.36 21.21
CA ALA A 38 12.21 11.23 21.24
C ALA A 38 11.53 12.54 21.66
N ASP A 39 12.11 13.25 22.62
CA ASP A 39 11.60 14.57 23.05
C ASP A 39 11.78 15.62 21.95
N ILE A 40 12.92 15.64 21.27
CA ILE A 40 13.16 16.56 20.13
C ILE A 40 12.23 16.27 18.96
N LEU A 41 12.02 14.98 18.63
CA LEU A 41 11.06 14.58 17.61
C LEU A 41 9.62 14.89 18.02
N GLY A 42 9.26 14.71 19.29
CA GLY A 42 7.95 15.05 19.83
C GLY A 42 7.66 16.55 19.76
N ASP A 43 8.60 17.38 20.21
CA ASP A 43 8.52 18.83 20.11
C ASP A 43 8.48 19.30 18.66
N TRP A 44 9.30 18.72 17.79
CA TRP A 44 9.31 19.05 16.36
C TRP A 44 7.97 18.67 15.70
N LEU A 45 7.46 17.46 15.91
CA LEU A 45 6.16 17.02 15.40
C LEU A 45 5.01 17.90 15.91
N SER A 46 5.08 18.40 17.15
CA SER A 46 4.05 19.29 17.71
C SER A 46 3.99 20.67 17.04
N ARG A 47 5.10 21.14 16.45
CA ARG A 47 5.19 22.42 15.73
C ARG A 47 4.59 22.37 14.33
N PHE A 48 4.41 21.16 13.78
CA PHE A 48 3.87 20.95 12.45
C PHE A 48 2.53 20.21 12.54
N THR A 49 1.45 20.90 12.19
CA THR A 49 0.18 20.23 11.97
C THR A 49 0.26 19.52 10.63
N PHE A 50 0.67 18.25 10.64
CA PHE A 50 0.35 17.32 9.55
C PHE A 50 -1.15 17.05 9.62
N ALA A 51 -1.97 18.06 9.36
CA ALA A 51 -3.37 17.87 9.08
C ALA A 51 -3.42 17.11 7.75
N ALA A 52 -3.35 15.78 7.83
CA ALA A 52 -3.89 14.93 6.79
C ALA A 52 -5.26 15.51 6.50
N SER A 53 -5.44 16.01 5.28
CA SER A 53 -6.69 16.65 4.88
C SER A 53 -7.80 15.63 5.11
N THR A 54 -8.55 15.79 6.19
CA THR A 54 -9.62 14.89 6.63
C THR A 54 -10.87 15.01 5.76
N ALA A 55 -10.79 15.80 4.69
CA ALA A 55 -11.80 15.88 3.66
C ALA A 55 -11.60 14.81 2.58
N LEU A 56 -11.50 13.54 3.00
CA LEU A 56 -11.70 12.41 2.07
C LEU A 56 -13.21 12.15 2.00
N PRO A 57 -13.88 12.38 0.87
CA PRO A 57 -15.27 11.96 0.73
C PRO A 57 -15.32 10.43 0.76
N ARG A 58 -15.92 9.88 1.82
CA ARG A 58 -16.22 8.44 1.94
C ARG A 58 -17.19 8.06 0.80
N GLN A 59 -16.72 7.40 -0.25
CA GLN A 59 -17.62 6.77 -1.22
C GLN A 59 -17.94 5.35 -0.72
N VAL A 60 -19.21 5.10 -0.40
CA VAL A 60 -19.71 3.75 -0.12
C VAL A 60 -19.81 3.02 -1.46
N THR A 61 -18.99 1.99 -1.65
CA THR A 61 -18.88 1.26 -2.93
C THR A 61 -19.55 -0.11 -2.90
N GLY A 62 -20.02 -0.53 -1.73
CA GLY A 62 -20.73 -1.78 -1.57
C GLY A 62 -21.14 -1.97 -0.12
N ARG A 63 -21.95 -3.00 0.10
CA ARG A 63 -22.30 -3.50 1.43
C ARG A 63 -21.70 -4.89 1.55
N ALA A 64 -20.97 -5.13 2.64
CA ALA A 64 -20.53 -6.47 2.99
C ALA A 64 -21.13 -6.87 4.33
N TRP A 65 -21.21 -8.18 4.52
CA TRP A 65 -21.61 -8.77 5.77
C TRP A 65 -20.36 -9.16 6.54
N VAL A 66 -20.20 -8.52 7.70
CA VAL A 66 -19.08 -8.75 8.61
C VAL A 66 -19.51 -9.80 9.61
N LEU A 67 -18.88 -10.97 9.55
CA LEU A 67 -19.03 -12.02 10.55
C LEU A 67 -17.80 -12.00 11.45
N ARG A 68 -18.00 -11.63 12.72
CA ARG A 68 -17.00 -11.75 13.77
C ARG A 68 -17.36 -12.90 14.68
N ARG A 69 -16.39 -13.76 14.98
CA ARG A 69 -16.53 -14.84 15.96
C ARG A 69 -15.37 -14.77 16.91
N TRP A 70 -15.63 -14.98 18.19
CA TRP A 70 -14.56 -15.07 19.18
C TRP A 70 -14.80 -16.27 20.06
N ASP A 71 -13.69 -16.88 20.47
CA ASP A 71 -13.65 -17.91 21.50
C ASP A 71 -12.51 -17.60 22.49
N ARG A 72 -12.22 -18.51 23.42
CA ARG A 72 -11.08 -18.38 24.36
C ARG A 72 -9.70 -18.43 23.70
N HIS A 73 -9.61 -18.82 22.43
CA HIS A 73 -8.39 -19.06 21.68
C HIS A 73 -8.11 -17.99 20.59
N GLY A 74 -9.11 -17.20 20.20
CA GLY A 74 -8.93 -16.13 19.21
C GLY A 74 -10.18 -15.32 18.89
N ASP A 75 -9.99 -14.33 18.03
CA ASP A 75 -11.03 -13.45 17.48
C ASP A 75 -10.82 -13.38 15.97
N GLU A 76 -11.81 -13.84 15.21
CA GLU A 76 -11.76 -13.99 13.77
C GLU A 76 -12.83 -13.12 13.12
N VAL A 77 -12.43 -12.34 12.11
CA VAL A 77 -13.32 -11.47 11.33
C VAL A 77 -13.24 -11.88 9.86
N THR A 78 -14.40 -12.21 9.28
CA THR A 78 -14.54 -12.58 7.86
C THR A 78 -15.56 -11.67 7.16
N LEU A 79 -15.35 -11.46 5.85
CA LEU A 79 -16.16 -10.57 5.02
C LEU A 79 -16.89 -11.37 3.93
N TRP A 80 -18.17 -11.10 3.76
CA TRP A 80 -19.05 -11.82 2.83
C TRP A 80 -19.84 -10.87 1.93
N SER A 81 -20.14 -11.30 0.71
CA SER A 81 -20.96 -10.55 -0.25
C SER A 81 -22.43 -10.40 0.17
N ASP A 82 -22.94 -11.34 0.96
CA ASP A 82 -24.33 -11.45 1.35
C ASP A 82 -24.49 -12.18 2.69
N GLU A 83 -25.63 -11.93 3.34
CA GLU A 83 -25.97 -12.46 4.67
C GLU A 83 -26.05 -13.99 4.67
N ALA A 84 -26.65 -14.56 3.62
CA ALA A 84 -26.88 -15.99 3.51
C ALA A 84 -25.57 -16.77 3.46
N SER A 85 -24.56 -16.25 2.74
CA SER A 85 -23.23 -16.85 2.69
C SER A 85 -22.51 -16.77 4.03
N ALA A 86 -22.62 -15.63 4.74
CA ALA A 86 -22.07 -15.49 6.08
C ALA A 86 -22.72 -16.46 7.09
N LEU A 87 -24.05 -16.59 7.04
CA LEU A 87 -24.80 -17.52 7.88
C LEU A 87 -24.47 -18.99 7.56
N ALA A 88 -24.36 -19.34 6.28
CA ALA A 88 -24.00 -20.70 5.86
C ALA A 88 -22.59 -21.07 6.35
N ALA A 89 -21.64 -20.15 6.30
CA ALA A 89 -20.29 -20.36 6.82
C ALA A 89 -20.28 -20.51 8.35
N LEU A 90 -21.07 -19.68 9.05
CA LEU A 90 -21.23 -19.82 10.50
C LEU A 90 -21.86 -21.17 10.87
N ALA A 91 -22.93 -21.57 10.18
CA ALA A 91 -23.60 -22.85 10.40
C ALA A 91 -22.68 -24.03 10.08
N GLN A 92 -21.83 -23.93 9.05
CA GLN A 92 -20.83 -24.96 8.76
C GLN A 92 -19.85 -25.13 9.92
N HIS A 93 -19.37 -24.02 10.50
CA HIS A 93 -18.50 -24.08 11.67
C HIS A 93 -19.21 -24.69 12.88
N VAL A 94 -20.43 -24.24 13.18
CA VAL A 94 -21.27 -24.80 14.24
C VAL A 94 -21.44 -26.32 14.10
N ARG A 95 -21.70 -26.79 12.87
CA ARG A 95 -21.82 -28.23 12.59
C ARG A 95 -20.51 -28.98 12.78
N SER A 96 -19.39 -28.37 12.40
CA SER A 96 -18.07 -28.97 12.64
C SER A 96 -17.73 -29.07 14.12
N SER A 97 -18.25 -28.15 14.94
CA SER A 97 -18.06 -28.10 16.39
C SER A 97 -19.21 -28.75 17.18
N TRP A 98 -20.16 -29.42 16.50
CA TRP A 98 -21.42 -29.88 17.13
C TRP A 98 -21.19 -30.91 18.24
N GLU A 99 -20.12 -31.69 18.16
CA GLU A 99 -19.74 -32.66 19.19
C GLU A 99 -19.55 -32.02 20.58
N ASN A 100 -19.25 -30.72 20.64
CA ASN A 100 -19.09 -29.98 21.89
C ASN A 100 -20.41 -29.76 22.65
N VAL A 101 -21.56 -29.85 21.97
CA VAL A 101 -22.89 -29.57 22.54
C VAL A 101 -23.88 -30.72 22.39
N ALA A 102 -23.56 -31.71 21.56
CA ALA A 102 -24.44 -32.82 21.23
C ALA A 102 -24.89 -33.60 22.49
N GLY A 103 -26.21 -33.65 22.72
CA GLY A 103 -26.80 -34.40 23.84
C GLY A 103 -26.87 -33.64 25.16
N THR A 104 -26.44 -32.38 25.21
CA THR A 104 -26.59 -31.49 26.37
C THR A 104 -27.95 -30.78 26.32
N ASP A 105 -28.69 -30.68 27.43
CA ASP A 105 -29.86 -29.82 27.61
C ASP A 105 -30.83 -29.68 26.40
N GLY A 106 -31.34 -30.80 25.88
CA GLY A 106 -32.31 -30.80 24.78
C GLY A 106 -31.71 -30.57 23.39
N ILE A 107 -30.38 -30.47 23.27
CA ILE A 107 -29.67 -30.36 22.01
C ILE A 107 -29.58 -31.75 21.34
N PRO A 108 -30.05 -31.91 20.09
CA PRO A 108 -29.97 -33.18 19.37
C PRO A 108 -28.54 -33.70 19.20
N HIS A 109 -28.37 -35.03 19.17
CA HIS A 109 -27.06 -35.65 18.90
C HIS A 109 -26.53 -35.39 17.49
N ARG A 110 -27.38 -34.92 16.55
CA ARG A 110 -26.98 -34.55 15.20
C ARG A 110 -27.43 -33.11 14.92
N PRO A 111 -26.60 -32.29 14.26
CA PRO A 111 -26.98 -30.92 13.96
C PRO A 111 -28.17 -30.85 13.00
N PRO A 112 -29.06 -29.86 13.15
CA PRO A 112 -30.07 -29.54 12.15
C PRO A 112 -29.45 -29.19 10.79
N ALA A 113 -30.20 -29.50 9.72
CA ALA A 113 -29.85 -29.11 8.35
C ALA A 113 -30.17 -27.63 8.06
N ASP A 114 -31.07 -27.03 8.84
CA ASP A 114 -31.35 -25.59 8.78
C ASP A 114 -30.22 -24.82 9.47
N ASP A 115 -29.73 -23.76 8.82
CA ASP A 115 -28.57 -23.00 9.28
C ASP A 115 -28.90 -22.21 10.55
N GLN A 116 -30.04 -21.52 10.58
CA GLN A 116 -30.45 -20.72 11.73
C GLN A 116 -30.71 -21.61 12.95
N ALA A 117 -31.43 -22.73 12.76
CA ALA A 117 -31.72 -23.66 13.85
C ALA A 117 -30.43 -24.28 14.44
N ALA A 118 -29.41 -24.55 13.61
CA ALA A 118 -28.13 -25.04 14.10
C ALA A 118 -27.40 -23.98 14.94
N ILE A 119 -27.36 -22.73 14.46
CA ILE A 119 -26.71 -21.60 15.14
C ILE A 119 -27.39 -21.33 16.49
N ASP A 120 -28.72 -21.23 16.51
CA ASP A 120 -29.51 -20.93 17.70
C ASP A 120 -29.32 -21.98 18.80
N LEU A 121 -29.25 -23.25 18.42
CA LEU A 121 -29.02 -24.35 19.38
C LEU A 121 -27.58 -24.41 19.88
N TYR A 122 -26.60 -24.07 19.05
CA TYR A 122 -25.18 -24.17 19.42
C TYR A 122 -24.74 -23.04 20.35
N TYR A 123 -25.13 -21.79 20.04
CA TYR A 123 -24.83 -20.65 20.91
C TYR A 123 -25.80 -20.56 22.08
N GLY A 124 -27.04 -21.02 21.91
CA GLY A 124 -28.05 -21.09 22.96
C GLY A 124 -28.38 -19.72 23.58
N PRO A 125 -29.14 -19.69 24.69
CA PRO A 125 -29.31 -18.47 25.47
C PRO A 125 -27.97 -18.06 26.09
N LYS A 126 -27.64 -16.76 25.98
CA LYS A 126 -26.36 -16.11 26.39
C LYS A 126 -25.83 -16.44 27.79
N GLU A 127 -26.63 -17.04 28.65
CA GLU A 127 -26.30 -17.34 30.04
C GLU A 127 -25.38 -18.58 30.20
N HIS A 128 -25.15 -19.38 29.14
CA HIS A 128 -24.44 -20.67 29.25
C HIS A 128 -23.07 -20.75 28.53
N ARG A 129 -22.75 -19.85 27.60
CA ARG A 129 -21.45 -19.76 26.90
C ARG A 129 -20.92 -18.34 26.99
N GLY A 130 -20.13 -18.06 28.03
CA GLY A 130 -19.52 -16.75 28.23
C GLY A 130 -18.22 -16.54 27.45
N ASP A 131 -17.63 -17.61 26.91
CA ASP A 131 -16.31 -17.61 26.29
C ASP A 131 -16.33 -17.74 24.75
N GLU A 132 -17.49 -17.99 24.13
CA GLU A 132 -17.64 -18.09 22.67
C GLU A 132 -18.96 -17.45 22.19
N ASP A 133 -18.90 -16.49 21.27
CA ASP A 133 -20.09 -15.81 20.71
C ASP A 133 -19.74 -15.20 19.32
N HIS A 134 -20.74 -14.65 18.64
CA HIS A 134 -20.59 -14.09 17.29
C HIS A 134 -21.38 -12.78 17.12
N THR A 135 -20.94 -11.96 16.17
CA THR A 135 -21.75 -10.87 15.63
C THR A 135 -21.78 -10.95 14.11
N LEU A 136 -22.97 -10.74 13.56
CA LEU A 136 -23.19 -10.61 12.12
C LEU A 136 -23.92 -9.30 11.87
N TYR A 137 -23.33 -8.43 11.06
CA TYR A 137 -23.95 -7.17 10.69
C TYR A 137 -23.52 -6.72 9.30
N ALA A 138 -24.39 -5.98 8.64
CA ALA A 138 -24.06 -5.31 7.40
C ALA A 138 -23.20 -4.07 7.70
N GLU A 139 -22.05 -3.97 7.03
CA GLU A 139 -21.18 -2.81 7.06
C GLU A 139 -21.05 -2.23 5.64
N ASP A 140 -21.19 -0.92 5.53
CA ASP A 140 -20.99 -0.21 4.28
C ASP A 140 -19.48 -0.09 4.03
N ILE A 141 -18.97 -0.86 3.07
CA ILE A 141 -17.56 -0.77 2.66
C ILE A 141 -17.41 0.52 1.86
N ALA A 142 -16.65 1.43 2.44
CA ALA A 142 -16.23 2.62 1.75
C ALA A 142 -14.83 2.49 1.18
N ARG A 143 -14.68 2.99 -0.05
CA ARG A 143 -13.37 3.38 -0.54
C ARG A 143 -13.08 4.78 -0.02
N TYR A 144 -11.91 4.93 0.58
CA TYR A 144 -11.29 6.23 0.71
C TYR A 144 -10.79 6.63 -0.67
N VAL A 145 -11.63 7.34 -1.41
CA VAL A 145 -11.20 7.97 -2.66
C VAL A 145 -10.41 9.19 -2.23
N HIS A 146 -9.09 9.14 -2.43
CA HIS A 146 -8.32 10.38 -2.55
C HIS A 146 -9.09 11.27 -3.52
N THR A 147 -9.45 12.47 -3.08
CA THR A 147 -10.18 13.48 -3.87
C THR A 147 -9.77 13.33 -5.32
N PRO A 148 -10.69 13.10 -6.29
CA PRO A 148 -10.30 12.83 -7.67
C PRO A 148 -9.38 13.95 -8.11
N ARG A 149 -8.06 13.68 -8.11
CA ARG A 149 -7.13 14.55 -8.81
C ARG A 149 -7.58 14.35 -10.23
N SER A 150 -7.97 15.42 -10.92
CA SER A 150 -8.19 15.28 -12.35
C SER A 150 -6.82 15.01 -12.97
N LEU A 151 -6.41 13.75 -12.97
CA LEU A 151 -5.08 13.35 -13.35
C LEU A 151 -5.06 13.19 -14.86
N SER A 152 -4.66 14.27 -15.52
CA SER A 152 -4.40 14.26 -16.95
C SER A 152 -2.94 13.90 -17.20
N LEU A 153 -2.70 12.88 -18.02
CA LEU A 153 -1.35 12.56 -18.51
C LEU A 153 -0.76 13.64 -19.44
N ALA A 154 -1.56 14.65 -19.82
CA ALA A 154 -1.10 15.83 -20.55
C ALA A 154 -0.69 16.98 -19.62
N ASP A 155 -0.92 16.85 -18.31
CA ASP A 155 -0.52 17.83 -17.30
C ASP A 155 0.75 17.34 -16.58
N ASP A 156 1.89 17.91 -16.97
CA ASP A 156 3.20 17.59 -16.39
C ASP A 156 3.24 17.83 -14.87
N THR A 157 2.52 18.83 -14.36
CA THR A 157 2.51 19.15 -12.93
C THR A 157 1.70 18.13 -12.15
N ALA A 158 0.52 17.75 -12.66
CA ALA A 158 -0.29 16.70 -12.06
C ALA A 158 0.44 15.35 -12.07
N CYS A 159 1.16 15.04 -13.17
CA CYS A 159 1.99 13.84 -13.27
C CYS A 159 3.14 13.86 -12.25
N ALA A 160 3.87 14.98 -12.13
CA ALA A 160 4.95 15.11 -11.16
C ALA A 160 4.45 14.94 -9.72
N GLN A 161 3.30 15.53 -9.39
CA GLN A 161 2.67 15.39 -8.08
C GLN A 161 2.24 13.95 -7.78
N ALA A 162 1.65 13.26 -8.76
CA ALA A 162 1.29 11.85 -8.62
C ALA A 162 2.55 10.98 -8.42
N ASN A 163 3.60 11.21 -9.20
CA ASN A 163 4.87 10.51 -9.08
C ASN A 163 5.52 10.72 -7.70
N SER A 164 5.49 11.95 -7.17
CA SER A 164 6.03 12.24 -5.85
C SER A 164 5.22 11.62 -4.70
N ALA A 165 3.95 11.31 -4.95
CA ALA A 165 3.06 10.68 -3.98
C ALA A 165 3.07 9.14 -4.06
N ALA A 166 3.91 8.55 -4.92
CA ALA A 166 4.00 7.11 -5.05
C ALA A 166 4.40 6.46 -3.72
N VAL A 167 3.76 5.34 -3.39
CA VAL A 167 4.03 4.58 -2.18
C VAL A 167 4.65 3.25 -2.56
N PHE A 168 5.74 2.88 -1.89
CA PHE A 168 6.29 1.53 -2.00
C PHE A 168 5.80 0.69 -0.83
N HIS A 169 5.15 -0.42 -1.16
CA HIS A 169 4.68 -1.44 -0.22
C HIS A 169 5.68 -2.60 -0.26
N PRO A 170 6.65 -2.65 0.67
CA PRO A 170 7.60 -3.75 0.74
C PRO A 170 6.92 -5.04 1.19
N MET A 171 7.45 -6.17 0.75
CA MET A 171 7.13 -7.47 1.35
C MET A 171 7.84 -7.57 2.70
N ALA A 172 7.10 -7.81 3.78
CA ALA A 172 7.65 -7.84 5.14
C ALA A 172 8.26 -9.20 5.47
N HIS A 173 7.60 -10.29 5.05
CA HIS A 173 8.08 -11.66 5.23
C HIS A 173 7.91 -12.49 3.93
N PRO A 174 8.82 -13.45 3.64
CA PRO A 174 8.66 -14.36 2.50
C PRO A 174 7.38 -15.20 2.49
N ASP A 175 6.76 -15.36 3.65
CA ASP A 175 5.53 -16.14 3.84
C ASP A 175 4.26 -15.27 3.81
N ASP A 176 4.39 -13.95 3.62
CA ASP A 176 3.23 -13.08 3.48
C ASP A 176 2.52 -13.35 2.14
N GLU A 177 1.19 -13.30 2.15
CA GLU A 177 0.40 -13.45 0.91
C GLU A 177 0.58 -12.28 -0.08
N GLY A 178 1.17 -11.16 0.38
CA GLY A 178 1.36 -9.93 -0.40
C GLY A 178 2.73 -9.85 -1.08
N LEU A 179 2.72 -9.66 -2.40
CA LEU A 179 3.92 -9.34 -3.17
C LEU A 179 4.31 -7.86 -3.00
N PRO A 180 5.61 -7.51 -3.08
CA PRO A 180 6.03 -6.12 -3.02
C PRO A 180 5.49 -5.34 -4.22
N CYS A 181 5.03 -4.11 -4.00
CA CYS A 181 4.52 -3.27 -5.09
C CYS A 181 4.79 -1.78 -4.90
N ILE A 182 4.72 -1.06 -6.01
CA ILE A 182 4.64 0.39 -6.03
C ILE A 182 3.20 0.77 -6.37
N GLU A 183 2.61 1.63 -5.55
CA GLU A 183 1.34 2.26 -5.82
C GLU A 183 1.56 3.67 -6.36
N LEU A 184 1.00 3.95 -7.54
CA LEU A 184 1.08 5.25 -8.21
C LEU A 184 -0.30 5.64 -8.73
N ALA A 185 -0.90 6.71 -8.18
CA ALA A 185 -2.26 7.13 -8.52
C ALA A 185 -3.28 5.96 -8.42
N GLY A 186 -3.12 5.12 -7.40
CA GLY A 186 -3.92 3.92 -7.17
C GLY A 186 -3.63 2.75 -8.11
N ILE A 187 -2.69 2.89 -9.06
CA ILE A 187 -2.22 1.76 -9.88
C ILE A 187 -1.19 1.00 -9.08
N LEU A 188 -1.43 -0.28 -8.84
CA LEU A 188 -0.50 -1.17 -8.13
C LEU A 188 0.36 -1.92 -9.15
N VAL A 189 1.67 -1.69 -9.13
CA VAL A 189 2.65 -2.36 -9.99
C VAL A 189 3.50 -3.30 -9.15
N PHE A 190 3.35 -4.59 -9.39
CA PHE A 190 4.14 -5.64 -8.77
C PHE A 190 5.25 -6.05 -9.72
N ALA A 191 6.50 -6.05 -9.25
CA ALA A 191 7.65 -6.52 -10.00
C ALA A 191 8.42 -7.54 -9.15
N TYR A 192 8.41 -8.80 -9.55
CA TYR A 192 8.93 -9.91 -8.74
C TYR A 192 9.52 -11.02 -9.60
N LEU A 193 10.29 -11.91 -8.97
CA LEU A 193 10.86 -13.09 -9.62
C LEU A 193 9.82 -14.21 -9.59
N ASP A 194 9.40 -14.67 -10.76
CA ASP A 194 8.45 -15.77 -10.93
C ASP A 194 9.26 -17.05 -11.24
N THR A 195 9.21 -18.03 -10.32
CA THR A 195 9.99 -19.26 -10.42
C THR A 195 9.46 -20.21 -11.50
N ASP A 196 8.16 -20.18 -11.73
CA ASP A 196 7.49 -21.06 -12.69
C ASP A 196 7.83 -20.61 -14.12
N MET A 197 7.77 -19.30 -14.35
CA MET A 197 8.12 -18.68 -15.63
C MET A 197 9.62 -18.46 -15.81
N ARG A 198 10.41 -18.59 -14.72
CA ARG A 198 11.84 -18.28 -14.67
C ARG A 198 12.17 -16.89 -15.22
N ALA A 199 11.35 -15.91 -14.87
CA ALA A 199 11.42 -14.55 -15.41
C ALA A 199 11.11 -13.50 -14.34
N VAL A 200 11.51 -12.26 -14.59
CA VAL A 200 10.95 -11.12 -13.87
C VAL A 200 9.54 -10.91 -14.40
N ARG A 201 8.55 -11.01 -13.52
CA ARG A 201 7.16 -10.77 -13.85
C ARG A 201 6.75 -9.40 -13.35
N VAL A 202 6.08 -8.66 -14.23
CA VAL A 202 5.41 -7.40 -13.89
C VAL A 202 3.91 -7.61 -14.03
N SER A 203 3.16 -7.39 -12.96
CA SER A 203 1.70 -7.35 -12.98
C SER A 203 1.19 -5.98 -12.54
N VAL A 204 0.17 -5.49 -13.24
CA VAL A 204 -0.44 -4.18 -12.99
C VAL A 204 -1.89 -4.40 -12.58
N HIS A 205 -2.25 -4.00 -11.37
CA HIS A 205 -3.58 -4.12 -10.82
C HIS A 205 -4.23 -2.74 -10.74
N LEU A 206 -5.51 -2.67 -11.12
CA LEU A 206 -6.24 -1.42 -11.33
C LEU A 206 -7.42 -1.25 -10.36
N ASP A 207 -7.53 -2.12 -9.35
CA ASP A 207 -8.66 -2.14 -8.42
C ASP A 207 -8.88 -0.80 -7.71
N THR A 208 -7.79 -0.08 -7.46
CA THR A 208 -7.75 1.22 -6.79
C THR A 208 -7.32 2.38 -7.71
N ALA A 209 -7.12 2.11 -9.01
CA ALA A 209 -6.60 3.10 -9.96
C ALA A 209 -7.54 4.30 -10.14
N ASP A 210 -6.96 5.48 -10.36
CA ASP A 210 -7.72 6.67 -10.75
C ASP A 210 -8.52 6.40 -12.03
N GLN A 211 -9.84 6.59 -11.98
CA GLN A 211 -10.75 6.29 -13.09
C GLN A 211 -10.44 7.10 -14.36
N GLN A 212 -9.78 8.25 -14.26
CA GLN A 212 -9.37 9.03 -15.44
C GLN A 212 -8.20 8.39 -16.20
N LEU A 213 -7.41 7.55 -15.54
CA LEU A 213 -6.34 6.78 -16.17
C LEU A 213 -6.85 5.48 -16.79
N VAL A 214 -7.95 4.93 -16.28
CA VAL A 214 -8.53 3.68 -16.77
C VAL A 214 -9.27 3.92 -18.09
N ARG A 215 -8.80 3.26 -19.14
CA ARG A 215 -9.40 3.28 -20.47
C ARG A 215 -10.67 2.42 -20.51
N PRO A 216 -11.54 2.60 -21.53
CA PRO A 216 -12.76 1.80 -21.68
C PRO A 216 -12.54 0.29 -21.82
N ASP A 217 -11.33 -0.14 -22.21
CA ASP A 217 -10.93 -1.54 -22.31
C ASP A 217 -10.40 -2.11 -20.98
N HIS A 218 -10.60 -1.39 -19.87
CA HIS A 218 -10.11 -1.75 -18.54
C HIS A 218 -8.58 -1.85 -18.44
N THR A 219 -7.85 -1.10 -19.28
CA THR A 219 -6.39 -0.96 -19.20
C THR A 219 -5.98 0.46 -18.83
N VAL A 220 -4.69 0.70 -18.61
CA VAL A 220 -4.11 2.05 -18.47
C VAL A 220 -3.11 2.32 -19.60
N PRO A 221 -2.87 3.59 -19.98
CA PRO A 221 -1.72 3.96 -20.79
C PRO A 221 -0.43 3.48 -20.13
N LEU A 222 0.28 2.56 -20.77
CA LEU A 222 1.45 1.90 -20.21
C LEU A 222 2.55 1.83 -21.27
N GLN A 223 3.76 2.17 -20.85
CA GLN A 223 4.97 2.01 -21.62
C GLN A 223 6.02 1.34 -20.72
N VAL A 224 6.64 0.27 -21.21
CA VAL A 224 7.70 -0.44 -20.50
C VAL A 224 8.99 -0.26 -21.29
N GLU A 225 10.00 0.23 -20.61
CA GLU A 225 11.34 0.43 -21.15
C GLU A 225 12.34 -0.44 -20.39
N VAL A 226 13.26 -1.04 -21.14
CA VAL A 226 14.43 -1.71 -20.59
C VAL A 226 15.62 -0.88 -21.07
N GLU A 227 16.28 -0.22 -20.12
CA GLU A 227 17.27 0.82 -20.42
C GLU A 227 16.68 1.89 -21.36
N ASP A 228 17.26 2.09 -22.55
CA ASP A 228 16.81 3.07 -23.54
C ASP A 228 15.87 2.47 -24.60
N ALA A 229 15.45 1.21 -24.44
CA ALA A 229 14.62 0.49 -25.40
C ALA A 229 13.19 0.30 -24.91
N THR A 230 12.21 0.82 -25.65
CA THR A 230 10.80 0.50 -25.42
C THR A 230 10.50 -0.93 -25.86
N VAL A 231 10.18 -1.80 -24.90
CA VAL A 231 9.84 -3.21 -25.16
C VAL A 231 8.33 -3.44 -25.26
N PHE A 232 7.53 -2.54 -24.69
CA PHE A 232 6.07 -2.57 -24.76
C PHE A 232 5.50 -1.15 -24.67
N SER A 233 4.45 -0.87 -25.44
CA SER A 233 3.70 0.39 -25.35
C SER A 233 2.26 0.19 -25.77
N THR A 234 1.32 0.68 -24.96
CA THR A 234 -0.11 0.79 -25.29
C THR A 234 -0.47 2.19 -25.77
N LEU A 235 0.52 3.06 -25.97
CA LEU A 235 0.31 4.39 -26.51
C LEU A 235 0.17 4.26 -28.03
N ALA A 236 -0.82 4.94 -28.60
CA ALA A 236 -0.84 5.15 -30.05
C ALA A 236 0.51 5.78 -30.45
N ALA A 237 1.10 5.31 -31.55
CA ALA A 237 2.46 5.67 -31.96
C ALA A 237 2.71 7.17 -31.77
N ARG A 238 3.62 7.51 -30.85
CA ARG A 238 4.08 8.88 -30.64
C ARG A 238 4.61 9.39 -31.98
N PRO A 239 4.20 10.58 -32.49
CA PRO A 239 4.87 11.15 -33.65
C PRO A 239 6.36 11.25 -33.32
N VAL A 240 7.19 10.66 -34.18
CA VAL A 240 8.63 10.50 -33.98
C VAL A 240 9.24 11.81 -33.48
N PRO A 241 9.81 11.88 -32.27
CA PRO A 241 10.56 13.06 -31.88
C PRO A 241 11.75 13.19 -32.83
N ALA A 242 11.90 14.37 -33.44
CA ALA A 242 12.99 14.66 -34.36
C ALA A 242 14.33 14.25 -33.73
N ARG A 243 15.11 13.45 -34.46
CA ARG A 243 16.45 12.96 -34.07
C ARG A 243 17.21 14.03 -33.31
N VAL A 244 17.52 13.76 -32.04
CA VAL A 244 18.42 14.64 -31.26
C VAL A 244 19.77 14.64 -31.98
N PRO A 245 20.28 15.80 -32.42
CA PRO A 245 21.44 15.83 -33.28
C PRO A 245 22.71 15.42 -32.52
N VAL A 246 23.54 14.65 -33.22
CA VAL A 246 24.74 13.89 -32.77
C VAL A 246 25.73 14.72 -31.92
N TRP A 247 25.66 16.05 -31.95
CA TRP A 247 26.53 16.93 -31.16
C TRP A 247 26.22 16.90 -29.65
N LYS A 248 24.98 16.62 -29.20
CA LYS A 248 24.67 16.44 -27.77
C LYS A 248 25.29 15.15 -27.19
N ALA A 249 25.43 14.09 -28.00
CA ALA A 249 26.14 12.86 -27.61
C ALA A 249 27.68 13.01 -27.64
N ARG A 250 28.20 14.04 -28.33
CA ARG A 250 29.64 14.36 -28.37
C ARG A 250 30.08 15.23 -27.18
N LEU A 251 29.18 16.06 -26.64
CA LEU A 251 29.47 16.89 -25.45
C LEU A 251 29.58 16.08 -24.15
N ARG A 252 28.77 15.02 -23.96
CA ARG A 252 28.93 14.12 -22.80
C ARG A 252 30.29 13.41 -22.78
N ARG A 253 30.78 12.95 -23.94
CA ARG A 253 32.10 12.29 -24.05
C ARG A 253 33.30 13.22 -23.84
N LEU A 254 33.11 14.55 -23.97
CA LEU A 254 34.15 15.53 -23.68
C LEU A 254 34.21 15.91 -22.19
N ALA A 255 33.07 15.94 -21.50
CA ALA A 255 33.02 16.17 -20.05
C ALA A 255 33.69 15.04 -19.26
N ASP A 256 33.48 13.78 -19.65
CA ASP A 256 34.10 12.61 -18.99
C ASP A 256 35.62 12.55 -19.19
N ARG A 257 36.14 13.07 -20.30
CA ARG A 257 37.59 13.10 -20.56
C ARG A 257 38.33 14.17 -19.76
N ILE A 258 37.68 15.28 -19.42
CA ILE A 258 38.29 16.34 -18.60
C ILE A 258 38.32 15.93 -17.12
N ALA A 259 37.31 15.19 -16.64
CA ALA A 259 37.28 14.67 -15.28
C ALA A 259 38.39 13.64 -14.99
N LEU A 260 38.71 12.76 -15.95
CA LEU A 260 39.78 11.77 -15.81
C LEU A 260 41.20 12.37 -15.88
N HIS A 261 41.39 13.51 -16.54
CA HIS A 261 42.71 14.15 -16.63
C HIS A 261 43.04 14.95 -15.35
N ASN A 262 42.04 15.58 -14.72
CA ASN A 262 42.23 16.31 -13.46
C ASN A 262 42.43 15.38 -12.24
N GLY A 263 42.00 14.13 -12.31
CA GLY A 263 42.24 13.12 -11.27
C GLY A 263 43.68 12.60 -11.21
N ARG A 264 44.42 12.59 -12.33
CA ARG A 264 45.81 12.08 -12.37
C ARG A 264 46.87 13.10 -11.94
N VAL A 265 46.57 14.40 -11.96
CA VAL A 265 47.51 15.45 -11.51
C VAL A 265 47.52 15.58 -9.98
N ARG A 266 46.44 15.22 -9.29
CA ARG A 266 46.33 15.34 -7.82
C ARG A 266 46.94 14.19 -7.02
N GLN A 267 47.21 13.03 -7.62
CA GLN A 267 47.79 11.86 -6.93
C GLN A 267 49.33 11.81 -6.95
N ARG A 268 50.03 12.86 -7.41
CA ARG A 268 51.50 12.91 -7.44
C ARG A 268 52.14 14.00 -6.59
N GLY A 269 51.37 14.62 -5.69
CA GLY A 269 51.90 15.66 -4.81
C GLY A 269 51.09 15.81 -3.54
N SER A 270 51.24 14.85 -2.62
CA SER A 270 51.16 15.01 -1.15
C SER A 270 51.64 13.71 -0.52
#